data_AF-A0A972MDY6-F1
#
_entry.id   AF-A0A972MDY6-F1
#
_cell.length_a   1.000
_cell.length_b   1.000
_cell.length_c   1.000
_cell.angle_alpha   90.00
_cell.angle_beta   90.00
_cell.angle_gamma   90.00
#
_symmetry.space_group_name_H-M   'P 1'
#
loop_
_entity.id
_entity.type
_entity.pdbx_description
1 polymer ?
#
loop_
_entity_poly.entity_id
_entity_poly.type
_entity_poly.pdbx_seq_one_letter_code
_entity_poly.pdbx_strand_id
1 'polypeptide(L)' 'MNKMERNIMVVNVDKLFENYPRQTGFYTSEFNFEDIILKNFEYMKRGLAEEDVNYKQPLPYGILRTKD' A
#
# COMPACT_ATOMS: atom_id res chain seq x y z
N MET A 1 5.95 22.19 -8.33
CA MET A 1 4.71 21.52 -7.85
C MET A 1 5.02 20.80 -6.54
N ASN A 2 4.39 21.18 -5.44
CA ASN A 2 4.60 20.55 -4.13
C ASN A 2 4.17 19.06 -4.20
N LYS A 3 5.04 18.14 -3.79
CA LYS A 3 4.74 16.70 -3.80
C LYS A 3 3.64 16.34 -2.78
N MET A 4 3.50 17.12 -1.71
CA MET A 4 2.55 16.87 -0.61
C MET A 4 1.09 17.11 -1.02
N GLU A 5 0.87 17.97 -2.01
CA GLU A 5 -0.46 18.29 -2.54
C GLU A 5 -0.93 17.29 -3.60
N ARG A 6 -0.10 16.30 -3.97
CA ARG A 6 -0.48 15.30 -4.97
C ARG A 6 -1.37 14.26 -4.34
N ASN A 7 -2.43 13.89 -5.04
CA ASN A 7 -3.23 12.72 -4.70
C ASN A 7 -2.45 11.44 -5.01
N ILE A 8 -2.38 10.53 -4.04
CA ILE A 8 -1.74 9.23 -4.13
C ILE A 8 -2.72 8.13 -3.76
N MET A 9 -2.47 6.92 -4.27
CA MET A 9 -3.26 5.75 -3.93
C MET A 9 -2.99 5.35 -2.48
N VAL A 10 -4.07 5.13 -1.74
CA VAL A 10 -4.04 4.60 -0.37
C VAL A 10 -5.10 3.52 -0.21
N VAL A 11 -4.91 2.65 0.77
CA VAL A 11 -5.89 1.62 1.16
C VAL A 11 -6.06 1.66 2.67
N ASN A 12 -7.30 1.58 3.14
CA ASN A 12 -7.59 1.50 4.56
C ASN A 12 -7.00 0.20 5.16
N VAL A 13 -6.34 0.29 6.32
CA VAL A 13 -5.65 -0.84 6.96
C VAL A 13 -6.62 -1.95 7.34
N ASP A 14 -7.83 -1.64 7.79
CA ASP A 14 -8.80 -2.66 8.16
C ASP A 14 -9.28 -3.44 6.94
N LYS A 15 -9.46 -2.77 5.80
CA LYS A 15 -9.74 -3.44 4.51
C LYS A 15 -8.58 -4.25 3.99
N LEU A 16 -7.35 -3.73 4.10
CA LEU A 16 -6.14 -4.42 3.63
C LEU A 16 -5.93 -5.77 4.34
N PHE A 17 -6.29 -5.85 5.62
CA PHE A 17 -6.07 -7.01 6.48
C PHE A 17 -7.37 -7.72 6.91
N GLU A 18 -8.50 -7.46 6.26
CA GLU A 18 -9.82 -8.01 6.65
C GLU A 18 -9.82 -9.54 6.73
N ASN A 19 -9.10 -10.20 5.81
CA ASN A 19 -9.04 -11.66 5.71
C ASN A 19 -7.70 -12.25 6.18
N TYR A 20 -6.77 -11.43 6.64
CA TYR A 20 -5.37 -11.84 6.84
C TYR A 20 -4.81 -11.32 8.17
N PRO A 21 -4.05 -12.16 8.92
CA PRO A 21 -3.41 -11.71 10.14
C PRO A 21 -2.40 -10.61 9.84
N ARG A 22 -2.39 -9.56 10.67
CA ARG A 22 -1.33 -8.57 10.65
C ARG A 22 -0.06 -9.19 11.22
N GLN A 23 1.02 -9.19 10.44
CA GLN A 23 2.33 -9.63 10.89
C GLN A 23 3.41 -8.61 10.56
N THR A 24 4.50 -8.68 11.32
CA THR A 24 5.72 -7.93 11.06
C THR A 24 6.56 -8.68 10.03
N GLY A 25 7.07 -7.99 9.01
CA GLY A 25 7.95 -8.57 7.99
C GLY A 25 7.25 -8.81 6.66
N PHE A 26 7.58 -9.93 6.01
CA PHE A 26 7.10 -10.25 4.66
C PHE A 26 5.88 -11.15 4.72
N TYR A 27 4.96 -10.96 3.79
CA TYR A 27 3.88 -11.89 3.50
C TYR A 27 4.31 -12.80 2.36
N THR A 28 3.88 -14.06 2.39
CA THR A 28 4.16 -15.05 1.34
C THR A 28 3.14 -14.93 0.19
N SER A 29 3.33 -15.72 -0.87
CA SER A 29 2.49 -15.67 -2.07
C SER A 29 1.05 -16.18 -1.87
N GLU A 30 0.71 -16.74 -0.71
CA GLU A 30 -0.66 -17.15 -0.38
C GLU A 30 -1.60 -15.97 -0.07
N PHE A 31 -1.04 -14.77 0.13
CA PHE A 31 -1.80 -13.55 0.41
C PHE A 31 -2.00 -12.72 -0.85
N ASN A 32 -3.26 -12.56 -1.28
CA ASN A 32 -3.59 -11.76 -2.47
C ASN A 32 -3.90 -10.30 -2.09
N PHE A 33 -2.88 -9.57 -1.65
CA PHE A 33 -3.03 -8.15 -1.33
C PHE A 33 -3.30 -7.29 -2.56
N GLU A 34 -2.84 -7.69 -3.75
CA GLU A 34 -3.07 -6.94 -4.99
C GLU A 34 -4.57 -6.78 -5.26
N ASP A 35 -5.34 -7.87 -5.26
CA ASP A 35 -6.79 -7.80 -5.46
C ASP A 35 -7.49 -6.97 -4.39
N ILE A 36 -7.06 -7.08 -3.13
CA ILE A 36 -7.64 -6.29 -2.03
C ILE A 36 -7.38 -4.80 -2.24
N ILE A 37 -6.15 -4.44 -2.62
CA ILE A 37 -5.77 -3.05 -2.91
C ILE A 37 -6.59 -2.53 -4.10
N LEU A 38 -6.64 -3.25 -5.22
CA LEU A 38 -7.34 -2.81 -6.42
C LEU A 38 -8.86 -2.67 -6.22
N LYS A 39 -9.46 -3.44 -5.31
CA LYS A 39 -10.89 -3.34 -4.96
C LYS A 39 -11.22 -2.24 -3.95
N ASN A 40 -10.27 -1.81 -3.13
CA ASN A 40 -10.54 -0.96 -1.97
C ASN A 40 -9.68 0.32 -1.92
N PHE A 41 -8.92 0.63 -2.97
CA PHE A 41 -8.10 1.84 -2.96
C PHE A 41 -8.96 3.11 -3.07
N GLU A 42 -8.41 4.19 -2.54
CA GLU A 42 -8.88 5.54 -2.77
C GLU A 42 -7.70 6.48 -2.98
N TYR A 43 -8.00 7.75 -3.28
CA TYR A 43 -6.98 8.77 -3.46
C TYR A 43 -7.01 9.77 -2.31
N MET A 44 -5.85 9.97 -1.70
CA MET A 44 -5.65 10.94 -0.62
C MET A 44 -4.47 11.87 -0.96
N LYS A 45 -4.53 13.13 -0.53
CA LYS A 45 -3.35 14.02 -0.59
C LYS A 45 -2.21 13.39 0.18
N ARG A 46 -1.03 13.33 -0.43
CA ARG A 46 0.16 12.71 0.16
C ARG A 46 0.48 13.26 1.55
N GLY A 47 0.36 14.56 1.77
CA GLY A 47 0.60 15.15 3.10
C GLY A 47 -0.27 14.58 4.20
N LEU A 48 -1.56 14.32 3.92
CA LEU A 48 -2.46 13.70 4.88
C LEU A 48 -2.16 12.21 5.05
N ALA A 49 -1.85 11.52 3.96
CA ALA A 49 -1.54 10.09 3.97
C ALA A 49 -0.21 9.71 4.65
N GLU A 50 0.71 10.67 4.86
CA GLU A 50 1.94 10.44 5.61
C GLU A 50 1.72 10.49 7.13
N GLU A 51 0.67 11.18 7.59
CA GLU A 51 0.34 11.34 9.02
C GLU A 51 -0.74 10.34 9.48
N ASP A 52 -1.55 9.81 8.57
CA ASP A 52 -2.65 8.90 8.90
C ASP A 52 -2.25 7.42 8.87
N VAL A 53 -2.10 6.85 10.07
CA VAL A 53 -1.73 5.43 10.26
C VAL A 53 -2.83 4.44 9.85
N ASN A 54 -4.06 4.91 9.65
CA ASN A 54 -5.20 4.08 9.23
C ASN A 54 -5.18 3.78 7.73
N TYR A 55 -4.25 4.40 6.99
CA TYR A 55 -4.04 4.16 5.57
C TYR A 55 -2.63 3.62 5.31
N LYS A 56 -2.53 2.73 4.33
CA LYS A 56 -1.25 2.29 3.77
C LYS A 56 -1.14 2.77 2.34
N GLN A 57 0.06 3.20 1.97
CA GLN A 57 0.41 3.59 0.61
C GLN A 57 0.96 2.35 -0.10
N PRO A 58 0.29 1.82 -1.14
CA PRO A 58 0.87 0.76 -1.96
C PRO A 58 2.05 1.33 -2.74
N LEU A 59 3.25 0.81 -2.48
CA LEU A 59 4.48 1.24 -3.14
C LEU A 59 4.98 0.11 -4.04
N PRO A 60 5.00 0.28 -5.37
CA PRO A 60 5.64 -0.69 -6.24
C PRO A 60 7.13 -0.72 -5.91
N TYR A 61 7.64 -1.91 -5.59
CA TYR A 61 9.05 -2.15 -5.30
C TYR A 61 9.53 -3.32 -6.14
N GLY A 62 10.62 -3.11 -6.89
CA GLY A 62 11.21 -4.11 -7.76
C GLY A 62 12.72 -4.19 -7.56
N ILE A 63 13.27 -5.39 -7.66
CA ILE A 63 14.70 -5.64 -7.57
C ILE A 63 15.22 -5.83 -9.00
N LEU A 64 16.10 -4.95 -9.44
CA LEU A 64 16.81 -5.10 -10.70
C LEU A 64 18.03 -5.99 -10.48
N ARG A 65 18.14 -7.07 -11.24
CA ARG A 65 19.29 -7.97 -11.23
C ARG A 65 19.92 -7.99 -12.62
N THR A 66 21.24 -7.82 -12.68
CA THR A 66 22.01 -8.07 -13.91
C THR A 66 22.03 -9.57 -14.19
N LYS A 67 22.08 -9.95 -15.48
CA LYS A 67 22.30 -11.34 -15.86
C LYS A 67 23.66 -11.79 -15.33
N ASP A 68 23.70 -12.95 -14.68
CA ASP A 68 24.96 -13.60 -14.28
C ASP A 68 25.79 -13.96 -15.52
#